data_AF-A0A8H4WWZ6-F1
#
_entry.id   AF-A0A8H4WWZ6-F1
#
_cell.length_a   1.000
_cell.length_b   1.000
_cell.length_c   1.000
_cell.angle_alpha   90.00
_cell.angle_beta   90.00
_cell.angle_gamma   90.00
#
_symmetry.space_group_name_H-M   'P 1'
#
loop_
_entity.id
_entity.type
_entity.pdbx_description
1 polymer ?
#
loop_
_entity_poly.entity_id
_entity_poly.type
_entity_poly.pdbx_seq_one_letter_code
_entity_poly.pdbx_strand_id
1 'polypeptide(L)'
;MHSSWFSYPITRPFPFKWFTPVAIAGGLILTVLFTIINLASSAFYLKPIFTDDPNGTTTQSVRWFMKAPLNWDNNMKVKCQPKILSVGDRVFSTNLGFQYSVRALTSSDDDSDFRKTYPSIAYLNNTLEDCYLTKVNINLRKSDARASNSWWLSWITTFIDATASCNAMTSEGLVNITLGVEYTGQSDHIYDYVIEDDSKTHASTWWGTRLLNVYFTGILTTMSQTQDLGDDSYWMTGGITFTTNPNINDIRDLKLFNLAGWFLSSDGFIQNEALNDTSFIKTDPKNQFVPVVWESLHYTRILYSLIATDLGNKNAPNLLLDEKYLQYAILPPDNPNRKNGSFLNGSLLTGQASRYAQIPTPGAPIPLTNKNLVLLNETYDSFTISLLCSAE
;
A
#
# COMPACT_ATOMS: atom_id res chain seq x y z
N MET A 1 40.46 79.07 -28.28
CA MET A 1 39.72 80.31 -28.60
C MET A 1 38.34 79.92 -29.11
N HIS A 2 37.31 80.16 -28.30
CA HIS A 2 35.92 80.32 -28.73
C HIS A 2 35.36 81.44 -27.85
N SER A 3 35.15 82.63 -28.43
CA SER A 3 34.56 83.77 -27.74
C SER A 3 33.06 83.78 -27.99
N SER A 4 32.25 83.42 -26.99
CA SER A 4 30.82 83.64 -27.04
C SER A 4 30.52 85.11 -26.72
N TRP A 5 30.03 85.86 -27.71
CA TRP A 5 29.64 87.27 -27.59
C TRP A 5 28.16 87.40 -27.20
N PHE A 6 27.81 86.85 -26.04
CA PHE A 6 26.50 87.05 -25.42
C PHE A 6 26.69 87.03 -23.90
N SER A 7 26.69 88.21 -23.27
CA SER A 7 26.59 88.33 -21.81
C SER A 7 25.22 88.89 -21.47
N TYR A 8 24.38 88.09 -20.82
CA TYR A 8 23.19 88.63 -20.16
C TYR A 8 23.63 89.29 -18.84
N PRO A 9 23.32 90.58 -18.61
CA PRO A 9 23.47 91.16 -17.30
C PRO A 9 22.35 90.59 -16.41
N ILE A 10 22.69 89.61 -15.56
CA ILE A 10 21.78 89.10 -14.53
C ILE A 10 21.51 90.25 -13.56
N THR A 11 20.46 91.02 -13.80
CA THR A 11 20.14 92.26 -13.07
C THR A 11 19.09 92.08 -12.00
N ARG A 12 18.67 90.84 -11.68
CA ARG A 12 17.92 90.55 -10.46
C ARG A 12 18.44 89.27 -9.83
N PRO A 13 18.93 89.29 -8.57
CA PRO A 13 19.17 88.05 -7.84
C PRO A 13 17.85 87.28 -7.77
N PHE A 14 17.91 85.97 -7.97
CA PHE A 14 16.73 85.11 -7.90
C PHE A 14 15.99 85.39 -6.57
N PRO A 15 14.69 85.73 -6.60
CA PRO A 15 14.01 86.37 -5.46
C PRO A 15 14.00 85.48 -4.21
N PHE A 16 14.09 84.16 -4.39
CA PHE A 16 14.10 83.19 -3.31
C PHE A 16 15.49 82.60 -3.13
N LYS A 17 16.34 83.25 -2.33
CA LYS A 17 17.70 82.76 -1.98
C LYS A 17 17.70 81.37 -1.30
N TRP A 18 16.56 80.94 -0.77
CA TRP A 18 16.36 79.64 -0.14
C TRP A 18 16.01 78.52 -1.13
N PHE A 19 15.61 78.86 -2.35
CA PHE A 19 15.20 77.88 -3.35
C PHE A 19 16.36 76.95 -3.76
N THR A 20 17.55 77.51 -3.99
CA THR A 20 18.73 76.74 -4.38
C THR A 20 19.16 75.72 -3.31
N PRO A 21 19.33 76.09 -2.02
CA PRO A 21 19.66 75.10 -0.99
C PRO A 21 18.53 74.08 -0.75
N VAL A 22 17.26 74.48 -0.85
CA VAL A 22 16.12 73.55 -0.75
C VAL A 22 16.07 72.59 -1.93
N ALA A 23 16.35 73.04 -3.15
CA ALA A 23 16.41 72.17 -4.33
C ALA A 23 17.57 71.17 -4.25
N ILE A 24 18.72 71.58 -3.72
CA ILE A 24 19.87 70.69 -3.49
C ILE A 24 19.54 69.67 -2.40
N ALA A 25 19.01 70.11 -1.26
CA ALA A 25 18.63 69.22 -0.15
C ALA A 25 17.50 68.27 -0.55
N GLY A 26 16.47 68.76 -1.23
CA GLY A 26 15.36 67.96 -1.75
C GLY A 26 15.81 66.99 -2.83
N GLY A 27 16.72 67.40 -3.72
CA GLY A 27 17.34 66.52 -4.72
C GLY A 27 18.15 65.41 -4.08
N LEU A 28 18.92 65.69 -3.01
CA LEU A 28 19.64 64.70 -2.22
C LEU A 28 18.69 63.70 -1.53
N ILE A 29 17.61 64.20 -0.92
CA ILE A 29 16.61 63.35 -0.27
C ILE A 29 15.93 62.44 -1.30
N LEU A 30 15.51 63.00 -2.45
CA LEU A 30 14.87 62.23 -3.51
C LEU A 30 15.82 61.21 -4.13
N THR A 31 17.09 61.57 -4.36
CA THR A 31 18.07 60.61 -4.87
C THR A 31 18.28 59.47 -3.89
N VAL A 32 18.46 59.73 -2.60
CA VAL A 32 18.53 58.66 -1.58
C VAL A 32 17.27 57.79 -1.60
N LEU A 33 16.08 58.40 -1.64
CA LEU A 33 14.81 57.68 -1.64
C LEU A 33 14.65 56.79 -2.88
N PHE A 34 14.90 57.32 -4.07
CA PHE A 34 14.86 56.56 -5.32
C PHE A 34 15.92 55.48 -5.38
N THR A 35 17.10 55.70 -4.80
CA THR A 35 18.14 54.68 -4.72
C THR A 35 17.70 53.51 -3.84
N ILE A 36 17.08 53.80 -2.68
CA ILE A 36 16.53 52.76 -1.79
C ILE A 36 15.39 52.00 -2.47
N ILE A 37 14.47 52.70 -3.14
CA ILE A 37 13.35 52.07 -3.86
C ILE A 37 13.88 51.19 -5.00
N ASN A 38 14.82 51.69 -5.78
CA ASN A 38 15.39 50.96 -6.92
C ASN A 38 16.25 49.77 -6.47
N LEU A 39 16.94 49.89 -5.32
CA LEU A 39 17.61 48.76 -4.67
C LEU A 39 16.60 47.73 -4.20
N ALA A 40 15.52 48.15 -3.52
CA ALA A 40 14.47 47.23 -3.07
C ALA A 40 13.71 46.59 -4.23
N SER A 41 13.54 47.25 -5.38
CA SER A 41 12.89 46.63 -6.54
C SER A 41 13.81 45.66 -7.30
N SER A 42 15.13 45.88 -7.26
CA SER A 42 16.07 45.18 -8.15
C SER A 42 16.99 44.18 -7.44
N ALA A 43 17.09 44.21 -6.10
CA ALA A 43 18.09 43.43 -5.35
C ALA A 43 17.60 42.06 -4.83
N PHE A 44 16.43 41.57 -5.26
CA PHE A 44 15.92 40.29 -4.79
C PHE A 44 15.94 39.24 -5.89
N TYR A 45 16.71 38.17 -5.67
CA TYR A 45 16.59 36.94 -6.43
C TYR A 45 15.54 36.06 -5.77
N LEU A 46 14.49 35.73 -6.51
CA LEU A 46 13.48 34.77 -6.06
C LEU A 46 14.05 33.36 -6.21
N LYS A 47 14.17 32.65 -5.09
CA LYS A 47 14.49 31.22 -5.08
C LYS A 47 13.22 30.44 -4.78
N PRO A 48 12.81 29.49 -5.62
CA PRO A 48 11.71 28.60 -5.28
C PRO A 48 12.10 27.74 -4.08
N ILE A 49 11.20 27.66 -3.09
CA ILE A 49 11.32 26.74 -1.95
C ILE A 49 10.19 25.72 -2.12
N PHE A 50 10.57 24.46 -2.21
CA PHE A 50 9.63 23.33 -2.23
C PHE A 50 9.40 22.87 -0.80
N THR A 51 8.16 22.55 -0.48
CA THR A 51 7.73 22.12 0.85
C THR A 51 6.55 21.18 0.69
N ASP A 52 6.50 20.17 1.54
CA ASP A 52 5.53 19.08 1.47
C ASP A 52 4.23 19.40 2.23
N ASP A 53 4.15 20.54 2.92
CA ASP A 53 2.95 20.96 3.67
C ASP A 53 2.16 22.06 2.91
N PRO A 54 1.12 21.69 2.14
CA PRO A 54 0.33 22.67 1.39
C PRO A 54 -0.42 23.65 2.30
N ASN A 55 -0.81 23.25 3.51
CA ASN A 55 -1.57 24.08 4.45
C ASN A 55 -0.66 25.10 5.16
N GLY A 56 0.52 24.67 5.60
CA GLY A 56 1.55 25.57 6.11
C GLY A 56 2.03 26.56 5.05
N THR A 57 2.15 26.12 3.80
CA THR A 57 2.65 26.96 2.70
C THR A 57 1.64 28.02 2.27
N THR A 58 0.35 27.68 2.23
CA THR A 58 -0.71 28.63 1.88
C THR A 58 -0.91 29.69 2.98
N THR A 59 -0.78 29.33 4.24
CA THR A 59 -0.94 30.26 5.38
C THR A 59 0.30 31.14 5.64
N GLN A 60 1.52 30.64 5.43
CA GLN A 60 2.76 31.42 5.54
C GLN A 60 3.03 32.31 4.31
N SER A 61 2.27 32.15 3.22
CA SER A 61 2.52 32.84 1.96
C SER A 61 2.32 34.36 2.01
N VAL A 62 1.58 34.90 2.99
CA VAL A 62 1.35 36.34 3.12
C VAL A 62 2.54 37.01 3.83
N ARG A 63 3.60 37.25 3.08
CA ARG A 63 4.79 37.97 3.56
C ARG A 63 4.46 39.46 3.77
N TRP A 64 5.27 40.14 4.59
CA TRP A 64 5.07 41.56 4.93
C TRP A 64 5.02 42.48 3.71
N PHE A 65 5.76 42.16 2.64
CA PHE A 65 5.80 42.93 1.40
C PHE A 65 4.59 42.71 0.48
N MET A 66 3.73 41.73 0.77
CA MET A 66 2.46 41.51 0.06
C MET A 66 1.30 42.29 0.69
N LYS A 67 1.56 43.02 1.79
CA LYS A 67 0.55 43.84 2.48
C LYS A 67 0.58 45.28 1.94
N ALA A 68 -0.59 45.91 1.90
CA ALA A 68 -0.70 47.32 1.55
C ALA A 68 0.18 48.19 2.49
N PRO A 69 0.87 49.23 2.00
CA PRO A 69 0.80 49.81 0.65
C PRO A 69 1.81 49.23 -0.37
N LEU A 70 2.54 48.17 -0.02
CA LEU A 70 3.67 47.62 -0.79
C LEU A 70 3.27 46.48 -1.76
N ASN A 71 1.97 46.28 -2.00
CA ASN A 71 1.42 45.16 -2.78
C ASN A 71 1.58 45.31 -4.32
N TRP A 72 2.71 45.85 -4.77
CA TRP A 72 2.95 46.16 -6.19
C TRP A 72 3.15 44.92 -7.08
N ASP A 73 3.38 43.75 -6.50
CA ASP A 73 3.47 42.48 -7.24
C ASP A 73 2.75 41.34 -6.50
N ASN A 74 1.71 40.79 -7.15
CA ASN A 74 0.92 39.64 -6.68
C ASN A 74 1.28 38.34 -7.42
N ASN A 75 2.40 38.29 -8.15
CA ASN A 75 2.78 37.12 -8.94
C ASN A 75 3.33 35.93 -8.11
N MET A 76 3.55 36.11 -6.81
CA MET A 76 3.98 35.05 -5.90
C MET A 76 2.81 34.19 -5.41
N LYS A 77 2.06 33.59 -6.34
CA LYS A 77 1.05 32.59 -6.00
C LYS A 77 1.74 31.25 -5.70
N VAL A 78 1.46 30.66 -4.56
CA VAL A 78 1.85 29.29 -4.25
C VAL A 78 1.25 28.37 -5.32
N LYS A 79 2.09 27.57 -5.97
CA LYS A 79 1.65 26.53 -6.91
C LYS A 79 2.02 25.18 -6.31
N CYS A 80 1.02 24.35 -6.04
CA CYS A 80 1.27 22.95 -5.70
C CYS A 80 1.70 22.23 -6.98
N GLN A 81 2.92 21.69 -7.01
CA GLN A 81 3.33 20.81 -8.09
C GLN A 81 2.77 19.41 -7.82
N PRO A 82 1.98 18.83 -8.73
CA PRO A 82 1.50 17.47 -8.54
C PRO A 82 2.67 16.49 -8.60
N LYS A 83 2.63 15.46 -7.75
CA LYS A 83 3.50 14.30 -7.90
C LYS A 83 2.98 13.48 -9.06
N ILE A 84 3.83 13.18 -10.04
CA ILE A 84 3.45 12.29 -11.13
C ILE A 84 3.45 10.87 -10.59
N LEU A 85 2.30 10.19 -10.63
CA LEU A 85 2.15 8.78 -10.32
C LEU A 85 2.09 7.99 -11.63
N SER A 86 3.05 7.11 -11.86
CA SER A 86 3.18 6.32 -13.09
C SER A 86 2.93 4.84 -12.83
N VAL A 87 2.48 4.12 -13.86
CA VAL A 87 2.42 2.65 -13.80
C VAL A 87 3.83 2.10 -13.62
N GLY A 88 4.00 1.21 -12.64
CA GLY A 88 5.30 0.66 -12.22
C GLY A 88 5.92 1.35 -11.00
N ASP A 89 5.41 2.51 -10.58
CA ASP A 89 5.89 3.18 -9.36
C ASP A 89 5.62 2.33 -8.12
N ARG A 90 6.55 2.39 -7.16
CA ARG A 90 6.41 1.75 -5.86
C ARG A 90 5.98 2.78 -4.83
N VAL A 91 4.92 2.46 -4.08
CA VAL A 91 4.32 3.34 -3.07
C VAL A 91 4.11 2.59 -1.77
N PHE A 92 4.03 3.36 -0.69
CA PHE A 92 3.79 2.87 0.66
C PHE A 92 2.56 3.59 1.22
N SER A 93 1.79 2.88 2.02
CA SER A 93 0.71 3.47 2.81
C SER A 93 1.28 4.29 3.98
N THR A 94 0.43 5.09 4.61
CA THR A 94 0.75 5.75 5.88
C THR A 94 0.94 4.76 7.03
N ASN A 95 0.28 3.60 6.95
CA ASN A 95 0.33 2.54 7.96
C ASN A 95 1.53 1.61 7.80
N LEU A 96 2.38 1.85 6.79
CA LEU A 96 3.63 1.12 6.54
C LEU A 96 3.47 -0.41 6.55
N GLY A 97 2.36 -0.93 6.01
CA GLY A 97 2.17 -2.36 5.83
C GLY A 97 2.98 -2.89 4.65
N PHE A 98 2.41 -2.86 3.44
CA PHE A 98 3.02 -3.42 2.25
C PHE A 98 3.70 -2.40 1.34
N GLN A 99 4.67 -2.89 0.57
CA GLN A 99 5.15 -2.19 -0.62
C GLN A 99 4.21 -2.47 -1.80
N TYR A 100 3.48 -1.44 -2.24
CA TYR A 100 2.58 -1.55 -3.37
C TYR A 100 3.26 -1.12 -4.67
N SER A 101 2.92 -1.78 -5.76
CA SER A 101 3.27 -1.38 -7.12
C SER A 101 2.04 -0.88 -7.87
N VAL A 102 2.13 0.26 -8.56
CA VAL A 102 1.02 0.75 -9.37
C VAL A 102 0.91 -0.11 -10.63
N ARG A 103 -0.14 -0.92 -10.76
CA ARG A 103 -0.34 -1.85 -11.88
C ARG A 103 -1.13 -1.20 -13.02
N ALA A 104 -2.13 -0.37 -12.69
CA ALA A 104 -2.97 0.30 -13.66
C ALA A 104 -3.57 1.58 -13.09
N LEU A 105 -3.83 2.54 -13.98
CA LEU A 105 -4.54 3.79 -13.69
C LEU A 105 -5.67 3.90 -14.70
N THR A 106 -6.91 3.85 -14.24
CA THR A 106 -8.09 3.84 -15.12
C THR A 106 -9.12 4.83 -14.64
N SER A 107 -9.67 5.64 -15.53
CA SER A 107 -10.86 6.46 -15.27
C SER A 107 -12.07 5.78 -15.91
N SER A 108 -13.18 5.73 -15.19
CA SER A 108 -14.48 5.44 -15.77
C SER A 108 -15.14 6.77 -16.11
N ASP A 109 -15.58 6.93 -17.36
CA ASP A 109 -16.41 8.07 -17.75
C ASP A 109 -17.87 7.61 -17.67
N ASP A 110 -18.73 8.35 -16.97
CA ASP A 110 -20.11 7.93 -16.66
C ASP A 110 -20.98 7.68 -17.92
N ASP A 111 -20.57 8.20 -19.08
CA ASP A 111 -21.30 8.12 -20.34
C ASP A 111 -20.80 7.06 -21.33
N SER A 112 -19.72 6.33 -21.04
CA SER A 112 -19.22 5.30 -21.96
C SER A 112 -18.60 4.09 -21.25
N ASP A 113 -18.89 2.89 -21.78
CA ASP A 113 -18.29 1.62 -21.34
C ASP A 113 -16.77 1.54 -21.62
N PHE A 114 -16.18 2.62 -22.14
CA PHE A 114 -14.75 2.74 -22.42
C PHE A 114 -14.00 3.23 -21.18
N ARG A 115 -13.26 2.31 -20.57
CA ARG A 115 -12.28 2.64 -19.53
C ARG A 115 -11.07 3.33 -20.14
N LYS A 116 -10.82 4.57 -19.76
CA LYS A 116 -9.63 5.30 -20.20
C LYS A 116 -8.45 4.93 -19.31
N THR A 117 -7.43 4.32 -19.90
CA THR A 117 -6.20 3.93 -19.20
C THR A 117 -5.14 5.01 -19.34
N TYR A 118 -4.47 5.35 -18.24
CA TYR A 118 -3.42 6.34 -18.19
C TYR A 118 -2.07 5.67 -17.88
N PRO A 119 -0.98 6.03 -18.59
CA PRO A 119 0.36 5.58 -18.22
C PRO A 119 0.87 6.30 -16.96
N SER A 120 0.42 7.53 -16.74
CA SER A 120 0.71 8.33 -15.56
C SER A 120 -0.37 9.39 -15.32
N ILE A 121 -0.50 9.84 -14.07
CA ILE A 121 -1.44 10.88 -13.64
C ILE A 121 -0.75 11.90 -12.72
N ALA A 122 -1.24 13.13 -12.73
CA ALA A 122 -0.87 14.15 -11.77
C ALA A 122 -1.62 13.91 -10.45
N TYR A 123 -0.92 13.39 -9.44
CA TYR A 123 -1.46 13.10 -8.12
C TYR A 123 -1.14 14.22 -7.13
N LEU A 124 -2.19 14.76 -6.50
CA LEU A 124 -2.12 15.92 -5.61
C LEU A 124 -2.09 15.54 -4.12
N ASN A 125 -1.60 14.34 -3.80
CA ASN A 125 -1.56 13.80 -2.43
C ASN A 125 -2.96 13.72 -1.78
N ASN A 126 -3.99 13.46 -2.59
CA ASN A 126 -5.36 13.27 -2.11
C ASN A 126 -5.51 11.89 -1.48
N THR A 127 -6.30 11.76 -0.42
CA THR A 127 -6.54 10.47 0.24
C THR A 127 -7.12 9.45 -0.73
N LEU A 128 -6.64 8.21 -0.64
CA LEU A 128 -7.22 7.09 -1.37
C LEU A 128 -8.53 6.69 -0.68
N GLU A 129 -9.59 6.53 -1.45
CA GLU A 129 -10.93 6.19 -0.98
C GLU A 129 -11.34 4.83 -1.55
N ASP A 130 -12.26 4.14 -0.86
CA ASP A 130 -12.81 2.85 -1.28
C ASP A 130 -11.76 1.82 -1.69
N CYS A 131 -10.67 1.72 -0.92
CA CYS A 131 -9.62 0.75 -1.15
C CYS A 131 -10.07 -0.66 -0.74
N TYR A 132 -10.16 -1.60 -1.69
CA TYR A 132 -10.44 -3.00 -1.37
C TYR A 132 -9.60 -3.95 -2.22
N LEU A 133 -9.32 -5.13 -1.66
CA LEU A 133 -8.68 -6.21 -2.40
C LEU A 133 -9.65 -6.74 -3.45
N THR A 134 -9.23 -6.74 -4.72
CA THR A 134 -10.04 -7.21 -5.86
C THR A 134 -9.74 -8.66 -6.22
N LYS A 135 -8.46 -9.05 -6.20
CA LYS A 135 -8.02 -10.36 -6.68
C LYS A 135 -6.81 -10.86 -5.90
N VAL A 136 -6.76 -12.17 -5.66
CA VAL A 136 -5.58 -12.87 -5.13
C VAL A 136 -5.31 -14.08 -6.03
N ASN A 137 -4.11 -14.14 -6.59
CA ASN A 137 -3.61 -15.24 -7.39
C ASN A 137 -2.55 -15.99 -6.55
N ILE A 138 -2.79 -17.27 -6.29
CA ILE A 138 -1.83 -18.16 -5.65
C ILE A 138 -1.32 -19.09 -6.75
N ASN A 139 -0.07 -18.87 -7.15
CA ASN A 139 0.58 -19.64 -8.21
C ASN A 139 1.45 -20.71 -7.56
N LEU A 140 0.92 -21.92 -7.55
CA LEU A 140 1.56 -23.11 -6.99
C LEU A 140 2.58 -23.62 -7.98
N ARG A 141 3.82 -23.80 -7.53
CA ARG A 141 4.88 -24.36 -8.37
C ARG A 141 5.69 -25.37 -7.60
N LYS A 142 5.82 -26.56 -8.16
CA LYS A 142 6.66 -27.63 -7.63
C LYS A 142 8.09 -27.47 -8.13
N SER A 143 9.06 -27.61 -7.23
CA SER A 143 10.49 -27.46 -7.48
C SER A 143 11.20 -28.77 -7.81
N ASP A 144 10.60 -29.91 -7.48
CA ASP A 144 11.13 -31.24 -7.78
C ASP A 144 10.22 -32.05 -8.72
N ALA A 145 10.81 -33.08 -9.33
CA ALA A 145 10.13 -33.97 -10.28
C ALA A 145 9.63 -35.27 -9.61
N ARG A 146 9.36 -35.24 -8.30
CA ARG A 146 9.05 -36.47 -7.55
C ARG A 146 7.57 -36.81 -7.64
N ALA A 147 7.24 -38.00 -8.14
CA ALA A 147 5.85 -38.43 -8.27
C ALA A 147 5.14 -38.65 -6.92
N SER A 148 5.82 -39.29 -5.96
CA SER A 148 5.28 -39.66 -4.63
C SER A 148 5.12 -38.48 -3.67
N ASN A 149 4.37 -38.67 -2.55
CA ASN A 149 4.12 -37.62 -1.55
C ASN A 149 5.43 -36.94 -1.19
N SER A 150 5.45 -35.64 -1.40
CA SER A 150 6.65 -34.84 -1.28
C SER A 150 6.61 -34.06 0.03
N TRP A 151 7.73 -33.47 0.40
CA TRP A 151 7.72 -32.56 1.53
C TRP A 151 7.15 -31.20 1.09
N TRP A 152 6.69 -30.37 2.03
CA TRP A 152 6.18 -29.03 1.73
C TRP A 152 7.23 -28.15 1.01
N LEU A 153 8.52 -28.41 1.26
CA LEU A 153 9.65 -27.74 0.59
C LEU A 153 9.60 -27.89 -0.93
N SER A 154 9.03 -28.98 -1.45
CA SER A 154 8.86 -29.19 -2.88
C SER A 154 7.97 -28.14 -3.53
N TRP A 155 7.18 -27.38 -2.76
CA TRP A 155 6.30 -26.33 -3.25
C TRP A 155 6.77 -24.92 -2.88
N ILE A 156 8.00 -24.75 -2.36
CA ILE A 156 8.52 -23.45 -1.88
C ILE A 156 8.63 -22.38 -2.98
N THR A 157 8.62 -22.78 -4.25
CA THR A 157 8.61 -21.86 -5.41
C THR A 157 7.24 -21.25 -5.70
N THR A 158 6.25 -21.53 -4.85
CA THR A 158 4.93 -20.90 -4.88
C THR A 158 5.03 -19.42 -4.58
N PHE A 159 4.31 -18.59 -5.33
CA PHE A 159 4.25 -17.15 -5.13
C PHE A 159 2.80 -16.65 -5.18
N ILE A 160 2.58 -15.50 -4.57
CA ILE A 160 1.26 -14.90 -4.39
C ILE A 160 1.28 -13.50 -4.97
N ASP A 161 0.29 -13.19 -5.78
CA ASP A 161 0.07 -11.86 -6.38
C ASP A 161 -1.33 -11.38 -6.00
N ALA A 162 -1.40 -10.24 -5.35
CA ALA A 162 -2.63 -9.66 -4.84
C ALA A 162 -2.83 -8.27 -5.44
N THR A 163 -4.04 -7.98 -5.89
CA THR A 163 -4.39 -6.68 -6.45
C THR A 163 -5.46 -6.00 -5.62
N ALA A 164 -5.22 -4.77 -5.21
CA ALA A 164 -6.19 -3.88 -4.60
C ALA A 164 -6.59 -2.78 -5.58
N SER A 165 -7.83 -2.32 -5.47
CA SER A 165 -8.35 -1.18 -6.23
C SER A 165 -8.72 -0.09 -5.25
N CYS A 166 -8.28 1.13 -5.54
CA CYS A 166 -8.54 2.33 -4.76
C CYS A 166 -8.99 3.44 -5.69
N ASN A 167 -9.86 4.32 -5.21
CA ASN A 167 -10.28 5.49 -5.94
C ASN A 167 -9.53 6.72 -5.43
N ALA A 168 -9.18 7.63 -6.34
CA ALA A 168 -8.58 8.91 -5.99
C ALA A 168 -9.12 10.01 -6.89
N MET A 169 -9.48 11.15 -6.30
CA MET A 169 -9.78 12.35 -7.07
C MET A 169 -8.48 12.98 -7.58
N THR A 170 -8.41 13.25 -8.88
CA THR A 170 -7.24 13.82 -9.56
C THR A 170 -7.65 15.03 -10.39
N SER A 171 -6.68 15.72 -11.01
CA SER A 171 -6.98 16.79 -11.97
C SER A 171 -7.78 16.31 -13.19
N GLU A 172 -7.73 15.01 -13.49
CA GLU A 172 -8.42 14.37 -14.60
C GLU A 172 -9.79 13.79 -14.20
N GLY A 173 -10.22 13.96 -12.94
CA GLY A 173 -11.44 13.38 -12.38
C GLY A 173 -11.17 12.19 -11.46
N LEU A 174 -12.19 11.36 -11.26
CA LEU A 174 -12.13 10.17 -10.41
C LEU A 174 -11.34 9.05 -11.12
N VAL A 175 -10.14 8.77 -10.62
CA VAL A 175 -9.27 7.72 -11.18
C VAL A 175 -9.23 6.53 -10.23
N ASN A 176 -9.49 5.35 -10.76
CA ASN A 176 -9.25 4.08 -10.09
C ASN A 176 -7.78 3.66 -10.28
N ILE A 177 -7.09 3.56 -9.15
CA ILE A 177 -5.69 3.15 -9.04
C ILE A 177 -5.68 1.67 -8.63
N THR A 178 -5.13 0.82 -9.48
CA THR A 178 -4.90 -0.59 -9.17
C THR A 178 -3.50 -0.77 -8.59
N LEU A 179 -3.45 -1.19 -7.33
CA LEU A 179 -2.23 -1.47 -6.58
C LEU A 179 -1.98 -2.99 -6.55
N GLY A 180 -0.74 -3.41 -6.80
CA GLY A 180 -0.34 -4.81 -6.76
C GLY A 180 0.71 -5.07 -5.69
N VAL A 181 0.53 -6.14 -4.93
CA VAL A 181 1.51 -6.68 -3.97
C VAL A 181 1.89 -8.07 -4.44
N GLU A 182 3.19 -8.29 -4.63
CA GLU A 182 3.73 -9.59 -5.00
C GLU A 182 4.58 -10.11 -3.85
N TYR A 183 4.27 -11.32 -3.40
CA TYR A 183 4.92 -11.98 -2.30
C TYR A 183 5.45 -13.35 -2.72
N THR A 184 6.75 -13.53 -2.60
CA THR A 184 7.40 -14.83 -2.73
C THR A 184 7.61 -15.39 -1.32
N GLY A 185 6.90 -16.46 -0.98
CA GLY A 185 6.87 -17.02 0.38
C GLY A 185 8.12 -17.79 0.78
N GLN A 186 9.27 -17.15 0.68
CA GLN A 186 10.53 -17.65 1.20
C GLN A 186 10.79 -16.99 2.54
N SER A 187 10.33 -17.59 3.64
CA SER A 187 11.10 -17.58 4.90
C SER A 187 10.36 -18.16 6.11
N ASP A 188 11.11 -18.97 6.85
CA ASP A 188 10.85 -19.34 8.24
C ASP A 188 10.80 -18.09 9.14
N HIS A 189 9.60 -17.64 9.49
CA HIS A 189 9.35 -16.49 10.39
C HIS A 189 10.13 -15.19 10.04
N ILE A 190 10.40 -14.93 8.76
CA ILE A 190 10.85 -13.61 8.31
C ILE A 190 9.62 -12.91 7.71
N TYR A 191 9.44 -11.65 8.10
CA TYR A 191 8.28 -10.83 7.78
C TYR A 191 8.71 -9.57 7.00
N ASP A 192 9.80 -9.66 6.25
CA ASP A 192 10.46 -8.56 5.52
C ASP A 192 9.62 -7.96 4.37
N TYR A 193 8.53 -8.65 4.01
CA TYR A 193 7.53 -8.17 3.06
C TYR A 193 6.59 -7.10 3.65
N VAL A 194 6.66 -6.89 4.97
CA VAL A 194 6.01 -5.79 5.67
C VAL A 194 7.06 -4.86 6.26
N ILE A 195 6.80 -3.55 6.21
CA ILE A 195 7.78 -2.53 6.62
C ILE A 195 7.77 -2.34 8.13
N GLU A 196 6.58 -2.12 8.71
CA GLU A 196 6.38 -1.96 10.14
C GLU A 196 5.50 -3.09 10.68
N ASP A 197 6.06 -3.92 11.54
CA ASP A 197 5.41 -5.12 12.03
C ASP A 197 5.38 -5.19 13.57
N ASP A 198 5.44 -4.06 14.29
CA ASP A 198 5.44 -4.06 15.76
C ASP A 198 4.12 -4.53 16.39
N SER A 199 4.23 -5.48 17.32
CA SER A 199 3.12 -6.02 18.12
C SER A 199 2.35 -5.01 18.96
N LYS A 200 2.96 -3.87 19.33
CA LYS A 200 2.34 -2.87 20.21
C LYS A 200 1.65 -1.76 19.44
N THR A 201 2.31 -1.21 18.43
CA THR A 201 1.79 -0.08 17.64
C THR A 201 0.94 -0.54 16.45
N HIS A 202 1.29 -1.68 15.84
CA HIS A 202 0.65 -2.22 14.63
C HIS A 202 0.18 -3.66 14.86
N ALA A 203 -0.58 -3.89 15.94
CA ALA A 203 -1.01 -5.22 16.37
C ALA A 203 -1.75 -6.02 15.28
N SER A 204 -2.61 -5.38 14.49
CA SER A 204 -3.33 -6.00 13.37
C SER A 204 -2.36 -6.47 12.28
N THR A 205 -1.35 -5.67 11.96
CA THR A 205 -0.30 -5.99 10.99
C THR A 205 0.59 -7.11 11.51
N TRP A 206 0.96 -7.08 12.79
CA TRP A 206 1.66 -8.16 13.46
C TRP A 206 0.87 -9.46 13.34
N TRP A 207 -0.38 -9.52 13.80
CA TRP A 207 -1.20 -10.74 13.72
C TRP A 207 -1.38 -11.22 12.28
N GLY A 208 -1.70 -10.31 11.36
CA GLY A 208 -1.91 -10.63 9.95
C GLY A 208 -0.71 -11.31 9.31
N THR A 209 0.49 -10.74 9.46
CA THR A 209 1.73 -11.29 8.88
C THR A 209 2.06 -12.68 9.43
N ARG A 210 1.90 -12.89 10.75
CA ARG A 210 2.16 -14.19 11.38
C ARG A 210 1.17 -15.25 10.87
N LEU A 211 -0.11 -14.90 10.79
CA LEU A 211 -1.14 -15.79 10.28
C LEU A 211 -0.93 -16.10 8.78
N LEU A 212 -0.58 -15.11 7.95
CA LEU A 212 -0.28 -15.32 6.53
C LEU A 212 0.80 -16.38 6.33
N ASN A 213 1.91 -16.32 7.06
CA ASN A 213 2.96 -17.33 6.95
C ASN A 213 2.46 -18.73 7.35
N VAL A 214 1.67 -18.83 8.43
CA VAL A 214 1.12 -20.12 8.90
C VAL A 214 0.14 -20.74 7.90
N TYR A 215 -0.72 -19.94 7.28
CA TYR A 215 -1.62 -20.43 6.24
C TYR A 215 -0.90 -20.68 4.92
N PHE A 216 0.11 -19.89 4.57
CA PHE A 216 0.96 -20.13 3.40
C PHE A 216 1.61 -21.50 3.48
N THR A 217 2.23 -21.85 4.61
CA THR A 217 2.78 -23.19 4.78
C THR A 217 1.69 -24.27 4.81
N GLY A 218 0.50 -23.96 5.31
CA GLY A 218 -0.67 -24.83 5.18
C GLY A 218 -0.98 -25.18 3.72
N ILE A 219 -0.97 -24.19 2.82
CA ILE A 219 -1.12 -24.38 1.37
C ILE A 219 -0.03 -25.31 0.82
N LEU A 220 1.24 -25.04 1.13
CA LEU A 220 2.37 -25.86 0.64
C LEU A 220 2.27 -27.31 1.14
N THR A 221 1.90 -27.49 2.41
CA THR A 221 1.82 -28.79 3.04
C THR A 221 0.64 -29.59 2.48
N THR A 222 -0.54 -28.99 2.36
CA THR A 222 -1.69 -29.66 1.77
C THR A 222 -1.43 -30.03 0.31
N MET A 223 -0.82 -29.14 -0.49
CA MET A 223 -0.49 -29.41 -1.89
C MET A 223 0.59 -30.50 -2.04
N SER A 224 1.51 -30.62 -1.08
CA SER A 224 2.50 -31.71 -1.07
C SER A 224 1.87 -33.10 -0.90
N GLN A 225 0.67 -33.16 -0.33
CA GLN A 225 -0.09 -34.40 -0.12
C GLN A 225 -1.17 -34.65 -1.17
N THR A 226 -1.53 -33.66 -1.99
CA THR A 226 -2.47 -33.88 -3.09
C THR A 226 -1.79 -34.69 -4.18
N GLN A 227 -2.04 -35.99 -4.20
CA GLN A 227 -1.53 -36.91 -5.23
C GLN A 227 -2.53 -38.01 -5.48
N ASP A 228 -3.03 -38.09 -6.72
CA ASP A 228 -3.68 -39.28 -7.26
C ASP A 228 -3.87 -39.13 -8.78
N LEU A 229 -2.77 -39.15 -9.54
CA LEU A 229 -2.83 -39.14 -11.01
C LEU A 229 -2.50 -40.51 -11.64
N GLY A 230 -1.93 -41.44 -10.89
CA GLY A 230 -1.43 -42.72 -11.42
C GLY A 230 -0.17 -42.57 -12.30
N ASP A 231 0.47 -43.69 -12.64
CA ASP A 231 1.55 -43.78 -13.64
C ASP A 231 2.72 -42.79 -13.50
N ASP A 232 3.27 -42.65 -12.28
CA ASP A 232 4.41 -41.76 -11.96
C ASP A 232 4.22 -40.27 -12.34
N SER A 233 2.98 -39.87 -12.64
CA SER A 233 2.65 -38.49 -12.96
C SER A 233 2.40 -37.67 -11.68
N TYR A 234 2.66 -36.36 -11.75
CA TYR A 234 2.52 -35.47 -10.61
C TYR A 234 2.06 -34.07 -11.02
N TRP A 235 1.41 -33.38 -10.09
CA TRP A 235 1.11 -31.96 -10.23
C TRP A 235 2.38 -31.12 -10.22
N MET A 236 2.63 -30.41 -11.32
CA MET A 236 3.83 -29.59 -11.51
C MET A 236 3.58 -28.12 -11.15
N THR A 237 2.43 -27.60 -11.57
CA THR A 237 2.05 -26.20 -11.33
C THR A 237 0.54 -26.10 -11.23
N GLY A 238 0.05 -25.07 -10.55
CA GLY A 238 -1.37 -24.75 -10.52
C GLY A 238 -1.58 -23.28 -10.19
N GLY A 239 -2.78 -22.80 -10.46
CA GLY A 239 -3.20 -21.46 -10.12
C GLY A 239 -4.54 -21.49 -9.42
N ILE A 240 -4.59 -20.90 -8.22
CA ILE A 240 -5.83 -20.68 -7.48
C ILE A 240 -6.07 -19.19 -7.44
N THR A 241 -7.18 -18.74 -8.00
CA THR A 241 -7.56 -17.33 -8.09
C THR A 241 -8.81 -17.08 -7.26
N PHE A 242 -8.74 -16.12 -6.35
CA PHE A 242 -9.89 -15.58 -5.63
C PHE A 242 -10.19 -14.18 -6.16
N THR A 243 -11.45 -13.94 -6.54
CA THR A 243 -11.94 -12.62 -6.94
C THR A 243 -13.00 -12.16 -5.95
N THR A 244 -12.79 -11.01 -5.33
CA THR A 244 -13.68 -10.48 -4.31
C THR A 244 -15.02 -10.06 -4.91
N ASN A 245 -16.11 -10.42 -4.24
CA ASN A 245 -17.44 -9.90 -4.50
C ASN A 245 -17.76 -8.74 -3.55
N PRO A 246 -17.84 -7.49 -4.03
CA PRO A 246 -18.02 -6.31 -3.17
C PRO A 246 -19.40 -6.23 -2.49
N ASN A 247 -20.36 -7.07 -2.90
CA ASN A 247 -21.72 -7.05 -2.34
C ASN A 247 -21.84 -7.81 -1.01
N ILE A 248 -20.81 -8.54 -0.60
CA ILE A 248 -20.82 -9.38 0.60
C ILE A 248 -20.00 -8.72 1.69
N ASN A 249 -20.64 -8.47 2.83
CA ASN A 249 -20.04 -7.76 3.97
C ASN A 249 -19.60 -8.68 5.12
N ASP A 250 -19.84 -10.00 5.05
CA ASP A 250 -19.32 -10.96 6.05
C ASP A 250 -18.09 -11.67 5.50
N ILE A 251 -16.95 -11.49 6.17
CA ILE A 251 -15.67 -12.12 5.78
C ILE A 251 -15.66 -13.64 5.91
N ARG A 252 -16.57 -14.20 6.71
CA ARG A 252 -16.69 -15.66 6.91
C ARG A 252 -17.61 -16.30 5.88
N ASP A 253 -18.34 -15.50 5.11
CA ASP A 253 -19.14 -16.03 4.01
C ASP A 253 -18.20 -16.63 2.95
N LEU A 254 -18.58 -17.78 2.41
CA LEU A 254 -17.90 -18.43 1.30
C LEU A 254 -18.09 -17.61 0.01
N LYS A 255 -19.23 -16.94 -0.13
CA LYS A 255 -19.57 -16.14 -1.32
C LYS A 255 -18.83 -14.83 -1.44
N LEU A 256 -18.03 -14.45 -0.43
CA LEU A 256 -17.19 -13.27 -0.50
C LEU A 256 -16.18 -13.36 -1.64
N PHE A 257 -15.70 -14.57 -1.95
CA PHE A 257 -14.73 -14.77 -3.03
C PHE A 257 -15.29 -15.75 -4.05
N ASN A 258 -15.29 -15.33 -5.31
CA ASN A 258 -15.41 -16.24 -6.45
C ASN A 258 -14.07 -16.91 -6.68
N LEU A 259 -14.10 -18.20 -7.00
CA LEU A 259 -12.90 -19.00 -7.13
C LEU A 259 -12.71 -19.42 -8.59
N ALA A 260 -11.46 -19.56 -9.01
CA ALA A 260 -11.09 -20.22 -10.25
C ALA A 260 -9.80 -20.99 -10.00
N GLY A 261 -9.74 -22.24 -10.47
CA GLY A 261 -8.63 -23.13 -10.21
C GLY A 261 -8.21 -23.89 -11.46
N TRP A 262 -6.90 -24.01 -11.66
CA TRP A 262 -6.35 -24.89 -12.68
C TRP A 262 -5.09 -25.57 -12.15
N PHE A 263 -4.86 -26.82 -12.57
CA PHE A 263 -3.68 -27.61 -12.21
C PHE A 263 -3.14 -28.31 -13.44
N LEU A 264 -1.83 -28.25 -13.63
CA LEU A 264 -1.10 -28.90 -14.72
C LEU A 264 -0.22 -30.00 -14.14
N SER A 265 -0.38 -31.20 -14.67
CA SER A 265 0.45 -32.36 -14.34
C SER A 265 1.65 -32.50 -15.29
N SER A 266 2.59 -33.36 -14.88
CA SER A 266 3.85 -33.63 -15.58
C SER A 266 3.68 -34.31 -16.94
N ASP A 267 2.57 -35.03 -17.14
CA ASP A 267 2.19 -35.68 -18.41
C ASP A 267 1.46 -34.72 -19.38
N GLY A 268 1.26 -33.46 -18.98
CA GLY A 268 0.60 -32.44 -19.80
C GLY A 268 -0.91 -32.37 -19.63
N PHE A 269 -1.51 -33.16 -18.73
CA PHE A 269 -2.93 -33.05 -18.42
C PHE A 269 -3.22 -31.76 -17.62
N ILE A 270 -4.26 -31.03 -18.05
CA ILE A 270 -4.73 -29.81 -17.39
C ILE A 270 -6.10 -30.08 -16.80
N GLN A 271 -6.18 -30.04 -15.48
CA GLN A 271 -7.44 -30.04 -14.76
C GLN A 271 -7.88 -28.59 -14.56
N ASN A 272 -8.89 -28.17 -15.34
CA ASN A 272 -9.59 -26.91 -15.10
C ASN A 272 -10.80 -27.21 -14.23
N GLU A 273 -10.81 -26.68 -13.02
CA GLU A 273 -11.99 -26.72 -12.16
C GLU A 273 -12.73 -25.39 -12.30
N ALA A 274 -13.95 -25.44 -12.82
CA ALA A 274 -14.85 -24.30 -12.85
C ALA A 274 -15.40 -24.05 -11.43
N LEU A 275 -14.53 -23.52 -10.57
CA LEU A 275 -14.81 -23.31 -9.15
C LEU A 275 -15.64 -22.04 -8.90
N ASN A 276 -16.75 -21.84 -9.62
CA ASN A 276 -17.48 -20.57 -9.66
C ASN A 276 -17.81 -19.96 -8.28
N ASP A 277 -18.00 -20.77 -7.25
CA ASP A 277 -18.18 -20.36 -5.85
C ASP A 277 -17.34 -21.29 -4.94
N THR A 278 -16.74 -20.75 -3.89
CA THR A 278 -16.06 -21.52 -2.83
C THR A 278 -17.00 -22.47 -2.08
N SER A 279 -18.31 -22.40 -2.31
CA SER A 279 -19.28 -23.40 -1.83
C SER A 279 -18.94 -24.85 -2.19
N PHE A 280 -18.21 -25.10 -3.30
CA PHE A 280 -17.86 -26.46 -3.75
C PHE A 280 -17.07 -27.23 -2.68
N ILE A 281 -16.30 -26.48 -1.87
CA ILE A 281 -15.52 -26.96 -0.74
C ILE A 281 -16.38 -27.76 0.26
N LYS A 282 -17.66 -27.38 0.40
CA LYS A 282 -18.62 -28.07 1.27
C LYS A 282 -19.39 -29.19 0.56
N THR A 283 -19.62 -29.07 -0.75
CA THR A 283 -20.45 -30.01 -1.50
C THR A 283 -19.69 -31.25 -1.95
N ASP A 284 -18.39 -31.12 -2.25
CA ASP A 284 -17.53 -32.24 -2.64
C ASP A 284 -16.26 -32.31 -1.78
N PRO A 285 -16.39 -32.66 -0.48
CA PRO A 285 -15.25 -32.71 0.43
C PRO A 285 -14.24 -33.82 0.11
N LYS A 286 -14.55 -34.72 -0.84
CA LYS A 286 -13.66 -35.81 -1.26
C LYS A 286 -12.69 -35.39 -2.37
N ASN A 287 -12.94 -34.25 -3.02
CA ASN A 287 -12.04 -33.74 -4.04
C ASN A 287 -10.65 -33.47 -3.46
N GLN A 288 -9.61 -33.98 -4.12
CA GLN A 288 -8.23 -33.92 -3.65
C GLN A 288 -7.72 -32.49 -3.43
N PHE A 289 -8.26 -31.48 -4.11
CA PHE A 289 -7.82 -30.08 -3.98
C PHE A 289 -8.50 -29.30 -2.86
N VAL A 290 -9.58 -29.84 -2.28
CA VAL A 290 -10.33 -29.17 -1.21
C VAL A 290 -9.45 -28.75 -0.02
N PRO A 291 -8.51 -29.59 0.47
CA PRO A 291 -7.58 -29.18 1.53
C PRO A 291 -6.77 -27.93 1.16
N VAL A 292 -6.23 -27.87 -0.05
CA VAL A 292 -5.40 -26.75 -0.53
C VAL A 292 -6.24 -25.49 -0.67
N VAL A 293 -7.44 -25.63 -1.21
CA VAL A 293 -8.36 -24.50 -1.40
C VAL A 293 -8.85 -23.95 -0.06
N TRP A 294 -9.10 -24.79 0.96
CA TRP A 294 -9.43 -24.32 2.31
C TRP A 294 -8.33 -23.44 2.90
N GLU A 295 -7.07 -23.89 2.87
CA GLU A 295 -5.95 -23.10 3.38
C GLU A 295 -5.76 -21.81 2.57
N SER A 296 -5.95 -21.89 1.25
CA SER A 296 -5.86 -20.74 0.34
C SER A 296 -6.96 -19.70 0.59
N LEU A 297 -8.17 -20.14 0.94
CA LEU A 297 -9.28 -19.27 1.29
C LEU A 297 -9.02 -18.52 2.60
N HIS A 298 -8.54 -19.22 3.64
CA HIS A 298 -8.20 -18.57 4.91
C HIS A 298 -7.03 -17.60 4.75
N TYR A 299 -5.99 -17.99 4.00
CA TYR A 299 -4.90 -17.09 3.62
C TYR A 299 -5.45 -15.82 2.95
N THR A 300 -6.35 -15.98 1.98
CA THR A 300 -6.96 -14.86 1.24
C THR A 300 -7.78 -13.94 2.13
N ARG A 301 -8.55 -14.48 3.08
CA ARG A 301 -9.32 -13.68 4.07
C ARG A 301 -8.41 -12.86 4.97
N ILE A 302 -7.31 -13.44 5.43
CA ILE A 302 -6.33 -12.73 6.25
C ILE A 302 -5.65 -11.63 5.42
N LEU A 303 -5.26 -11.94 4.18
CA LEU A 303 -4.63 -10.98 3.28
C LEU A 303 -5.59 -9.82 2.94
N TYR A 304 -6.86 -10.13 2.70
CA TYR A 304 -7.93 -9.14 2.52
C TYR A 304 -8.00 -8.19 3.71
N SER A 305 -8.06 -8.74 4.92
CA SER A 305 -8.15 -7.98 6.16
C SER A 305 -6.91 -7.11 6.38
N LEU A 306 -5.74 -7.65 6.10
CA LEU A 306 -4.47 -6.96 6.28
C LEU A 306 -4.33 -5.79 5.29
N ILE A 307 -4.61 -6.01 4.00
CA ILE A 307 -4.59 -4.96 2.99
C ILE A 307 -5.66 -3.90 3.26
N ALA A 308 -6.86 -4.29 3.70
CA ALA A 308 -7.90 -3.34 4.09
C ALA A 308 -7.46 -2.45 5.27
N THR A 309 -6.79 -3.04 6.26
CA THR A 309 -6.24 -2.31 7.41
C THR A 309 -5.12 -1.37 6.98
N ASP A 310 -4.20 -1.86 6.15
CA ASP A 310 -3.05 -1.09 5.67
C ASP A 310 -3.47 0.11 4.82
N LEU A 311 -4.44 -0.08 3.93
CA LEU A 311 -5.00 0.99 3.09
C LEU A 311 -6.05 1.85 3.83
N GLY A 312 -6.29 1.61 5.12
CA GLY A 312 -7.15 2.43 5.96
C GLY A 312 -8.65 2.29 5.72
N ASN A 313 -9.10 1.21 5.06
CA ASN A 313 -10.53 0.98 4.81
C ASN A 313 -11.21 0.38 6.06
N LYS A 314 -11.91 1.24 6.81
CA LYS A 314 -12.65 0.87 8.03
C LYS A 314 -13.98 0.15 7.76
N ASN A 315 -14.53 0.28 6.54
CA ASN A 315 -15.83 -0.27 6.19
C ASN A 315 -15.72 -1.69 5.60
N ALA A 316 -14.53 -2.09 5.19
CA ALA A 316 -14.28 -3.43 4.67
C ALA A 316 -14.36 -4.49 5.79
N PRO A 317 -14.88 -5.69 5.48
CA PRO A 317 -14.96 -6.77 6.45
C PRO A 317 -13.57 -7.26 6.84
N ASN A 318 -13.31 -7.39 8.14
CA ASN A 318 -11.94 -7.50 8.64
C ASN A 318 -11.82 -8.52 9.78
N LEU A 319 -10.88 -9.46 9.64
CA LEU A 319 -10.58 -10.48 10.64
C LEU A 319 -9.64 -10.02 11.76
N LEU A 320 -8.90 -8.94 11.56
CA LEU A 320 -7.76 -8.52 12.39
C LEU A 320 -8.09 -7.35 13.32
N LEU A 321 -9.30 -6.79 13.25
CA LEU A 321 -9.73 -5.64 14.06
C LEU A 321 -10.63 -6.01 15.25
N ASP A 322 -11.28 -7.17 15.21
CA ASP A 322 -12.16 -7.65 16.28
C ASP A 322 -11.57 -8.91 16.91
N GLU A 323 -11.62 -8.97 18.23
CA GLU A 323 -11.20 -10.11 19.04
C GLU A 323 -11.84 -11.43 18.58
N LYS A 324 -13.15 -11.44 18.35
CA LYS A 324 -13.90 -12.64 17.95
C LYS A 324 -13.51 -13.10 16.55
N TYR A 325 -13.25 -12.16 15.64
CA TYR A 325 -12.82 -12.51 14.29
C TYR A 325 -11.36 -12.95 14.25
N LEU A 326 -10.50 -12.40 15.12
CA LEU A 326 -9.13 -12.85 15.27
C LEU A 326 -9.08 -14.29 15.80
N GLN A 327 -9.89 -14.62 16.81
CA GLN A 327 -10.02 -16.01 17.30
C GLN A 327 -10.45 -16.96 16.17
N TYR A 328 -11.40 -16.53 15.33
CA TYR A 328 -11.80 -17.30 14.14
C TYR A 328 -10.65 -17.46 13.13
N ALA A 329 -9.81 -16.44 12.93
CA ALA A 329 -8.66 -16.52 12.04
C ALA A 329 -7.57 -17.46 12.57
N ILE A 330 -7.39 -17.53 13.89
CA ILE A 330 -6.43 -18.42 14.58
C ILE A 330 -6.93 -19.87 14.55
N LEU A 331 -8.19 -20.10 14.91
CA LEU A 331 -8.82 -21.43 14.96
C LEU A 331 -10.17 -21.43 14.25
N PRO A 332 -10.18 -21.55 12.91
CA PRO A 332 -11.43 -21.60 12.15
C PRO A 332 -12.15 -22.94 12.37
N PRO A 333 -13.37 -22.94 12.95
CA PRO A 333 -14.11 -24.19 13.24
C PRO A 333 -14.60 -24.90 11.97
N ASP A 334 -14.66 -24.18 10.85
CA ASP A 334 -15.07 -24.66 9.53
C ASP A 334 -13.92 -25.29 8.74
N ASN A 335 -12.66 -24.99 9.07
CA ASN A 335 -11.51 -25.58 8.38
C ASN A 335 -11.26 -27.03 8.84
N PRO A 336 -11.51 -28.05 7.98
CA PRO A 336 -11.30 -29.45 8.36
C PRO A 336 -9.82 -29.78 8.53
N ASN A 337 -8.90 -29.06 7.88
CA ASN A 337 -7.48 -29.36 7.89
C ASN A 337 -6.84 -29.08 9.25
N ARG A 338 -7.45 -28.24 10.10
CA ARG A 338 -6.88 -27.76 11.38
C ARG A 338 -7.64 -28.24 12.64
N LYS A 339 -8.63 -29.14 12.51
CA LYS A 339 -9.36 -29.73 13.65
C LYS A 339 -8.48 -30.72 14.43
N ASN A 340 -8.70 -30.91 15.73
CA ASN A 340 -7.91 -31.87 16.50
C ASN A 340 -7.90 -33.27 15.84
N GLY A 341 -6.70 -33.82 15.59
CA GLY A 341 -6.52 -35.10 14.90
C GLY A 341 -6.54 -35.04 13.37
N SER A 342 -6.69 -33.86 12.76
CA SER A 342 -6.59 -33.65 11.31
C SER A 342 -5.14 -33.63 10.82
N PHE A 343 -4.96 -33.56 9.50
CA PHE A 343 -3.65 -33.56 8.87
C PHE A 343 -2.70 -32.45 9.36
N LEU A 344 -3.16 -31.19 9.51
CA LEU A 344 -2.32 -30.07 9.96
C LEU A 344 -2.31 -29.87 11.49
N ASN A 345 -3.18 -30.56 12.24
CA ASN A 345 -3.26 -30.49 13.70
C ASN A 345 -3.02 -31.87 14.38
N GLY A 346 -2.39 -32.79 13.63
CA GLY A 346 -2.09 -34.16 14.03
C GLY A 346 -0.60 -34.48 13.87
N SER A 347 -0.14 -35.56 14.50
CA SER A 347 1.27 -35.91 14.73
C SER A 347 2.08 -36.34 13.48
N LEU A 348 1.62 -36.05 12.27
CA LEU A 348 2.31 -36.39 11.02
C LEU A 348 3.23 -35.28 10.50
N LEU A 349 3.12 -34.06 11.03
CA LEU A 349 4.12 -33.00 10.84
C LEU A 349 5.33 -33.27 11.74
N THR A 350 6.08 -34.33 11.46
CA THR A 350 7.31 -34.64 12.21
C THR A 350 8.43 -33.66 11.84
N GLY A 351 9.13 -33.12 12.84
CA GLY A 351 10.33 -32.30 12.65
C GLY A 351 10.06 -30.81 12.41
N GLN A 352 10.85 -30.17 11.53
CA GLN A 352 10.83 -28.72 11.28
C GLN A 352 9.51 -28.18 10.72
N ALA A 353 8.63 -29.04 10.19
CA ALA A 353 7.32 -28.63 9.66
C ALA A 353 6.36 -28.09 10.74
N SER A 354 6.53 -28.54 11.99
CA SER A 354 5.74 -28.04 13.14
C SER A 354 6.00 -26.56 13.45
N ARG A 355 7.18 -26.03 13.12
CA ARG A 355 7.54 -24.61 13.35
C ARG A 355 6.64 -23.66 12.56
N TYR A 356 6.14 -24.10 11.41
CA TYR A 356 5.25 -23.31 10.58
C TYR A 356 3.78 -23.35 11.00
N ALA A 357 3.44 -24.16 12.02
CA ALA A 357 2.18 -24.10 12.74
C ALA A 357 2.31 -23.31 14.06
N GLN A 358 3.45 -22.67 14.28
CA GLN A 358 3.74 -21.88 15.46
C GLN A 358 3.89 -20.40 15.11
N ILE A 359 3.69 -19.54 16.09
CA ILE A 359 3.88 -18.10 15.98
C ILE A 359 4.90 -17.68 17.04
N PRO A 360 5.85 -16.78 16.71
CA PRO A 360 6.78 -16.26 17.70
C PRO A 360 6.07 -15.45 18.78
N THR A 361 6.52 -15.59 20.03
CA THR A 361 6.05 -14.73 21.13
C THR A 361 6.31 -13.26 20.82
N PRO A 362 5.42 -12.33 21.21
CA PRO A 362 5.62 -10.90 20.97
C PRO A 362 6.95 -10.41 21.54
N GLY A 363 7.73 -9.68 20.74
CA GLY A 363 9.05 -9.17 21.13
C GLY A 363 10.16 -10.22 21.21
N ALA A 364 9.98 -11.42 20.65
CA ALA A 364 11.03 -12.43 20.60
C ALA A 364 12.27 -11.93 19.83
N PRO A 365 13.49 -12.18 20.35
CA PRO A 365 14.71 -11.80 19.65
C PRO A 365 14.92 -12.63 18.38
N ILE A 366 15.51 -11.99 17.37
CA ILE A 366 15.98 -12.64 16.14
C ILE A 366 17.46 -12.99 16.33
N PRO A 367 17.92 -14.23 16.04
CA PRO A 367 17.18 -15.34 15.44
C PRO A 367 16.25 -16.05 16.43
N LEU A 368 15.10 -16.48 15.93
CA LEU A 368 14.09 -17.19 16.72
C LEU A 368 14.62 -18.54 17.20
N THR A 369 14.36 -18.85 18.47
CA THR A 369 14.61 -20.18 19.03
C THR A 369 13.28 -20.90 19.25
N ASN A 370 13.28 -22.24 19.23
CA ASN A 370 12.06 -23.03 19.45
C ASN A 370 11.35 -22.73 20.79
N LYS A 371 12.06 -22.16 21.77
CA LYS A 371 11.47 -21.74 23.06
C LYS A 371 10.60 -20.49 22.95
N ASN A 372 10.76 -19.72 21.87
CA ASN A 372 10.02 -18.49 21.62
C ASN A 372 8.84 -18.72 20.66
N LEU A 373 8.52 -19.98 20.34
CA LEU A 373 7.46 -20.35 19.41
C LEU A 373 6.30 -20.97 20.18
N VAL A 374 5.09 -20.50 19.93
CA VAL A 374 3.85 -21.01 20.54
C VAL A 374 2.97 -21.58 19.45
N LEU A 375 2.37 -22.75 19.68
CA LEU A 375 1.46 -23.37 18.73
C LEU A 375 0.25 -22.47 18.50
N LEU A 376 -0.20 -22.37 17.24
CA LEU A 376 -1.30 -21.47 16.86
C LEU A 376 -2.53 -21.57 17.78
N ASN A 377 -2.90 -22.78 18.19
CA ASN A 377 -4.04 -23.03 19.08
C ASN A 377 -3.87 -22.47 20.51
N GLU A 378 -2.63 -22.26 20.96
CA GLU A 378 -2.27 -21.76 22.29
C GLU A 378 -1.97 -20.25 22.27
N THR A 379 -1.78 -19.66 21.08
CA THR A 379 -1.35 -18.26 20.92
C THR A 379 -2.34 -17.26 21.49
N TYR A 380 -3.63 -17.52 21.36
CA TYR A 380 -4.66 -16.58 21.77
C TYR A 380 -4.66 -16.35 23.28
N ASP A 381 -4.62 -17.43 24.07
CA ASP A 381 -4.58 -17.36 25.53
C ASP A 381 -3.19 -16.94 26.06
N SER A 382 -2.13 -17.20 25.27
CA SER A 382 -0.76 -16.94 25.67
C SER A 382 -0.29 -15.50 25.40
N PHE A 383 -0.87 -14.81 24.41
CA PHE A 383 -0.41 -13.48 23.99
C PHE A 383 -1.30 -12.39 24.55
N THR A 384 -0.76 -11.57 25.46
CA THR A 384 -1.38 -10.31 25.89
C THR A 384 -1.13 -9.21 24.85
N ILE A 385 -1.64 -9.38 23.63
CA ILE A 385 -1.69 -8.32 22.62
C ILE A 385 -3.10 -7.74 22.63
N SER A 386 -3.23 -6.52 23.14
CA SER A 386 -4.50 -5.79 23.00
C SER A 386 -4.66 -5.39 21.54
N LEU A 387 -5.78 -5.75 20.90
CA LEU A 387 -6.20 -5.28 19.57
C LEU A 387 -6.57 -3.79 19.55
N LEU A 388 -5.94 -2.97 20.40
CA LEU A 388 -6.15 -1.53 20.39
C LEU A 388 -5.62 -1.01 19.06
N CYS A 389 -6.55 -0.68 18.16
CA CYS A 389 -6.29 0.23 17.06
C CYS A 389 -5.50 1.42 17.64
N SER A 390 -4.25 1.58 17.24
CA SER A 390 -3.60 2.89 17.28
C SER A 390 -4.32 3.74 16.23
N ALA A 391 -5.48 4.25 16.61
CA ALA A 391 -6.14 5.34 15.93
C ALA A 391 -5.60 6.63 16.54
N GLU A 392 -4.56 7.19 15.91
CA GLU A 392 -4.38 8.64 15.80
C GLU A 392 -4.36 9.03 14.33
#